data_AF-A0A3B9C0M0-F1
#
_entry.id   AF-A0A3B9C0M0-F1
#
_cell.length_a   1.000
_cell.length_b   1.000
_cell.length_c   1.000
_cell.angle_alpha   90.00
_cell.angle_beta   90.00
_cell.angle_gamma   90.00
#
_symmetry.space_group_name_H-M   'P 1'
#
loop_
_entity.id
_entity.type
_entity.pdbx_description
1 polymer ?
#
loop_
_entity_poly.entity_id
_entity_poly.type
_entity_poly.pdbx_seq_one_letter_code
_entity_poly.pdbx_strand_id
1 'polypeptide(L)' 'MKILLLTPRIPYPLRDGGAIAMNQTIEGLIEAGCEVHLLAMNTARHWVDPQSLPPVYEQLKGLE' A
#
# COMPACT_ATOMS: atom_id res chain seq x y z
N MET A 1 -8.76 -7.10 -13.50
CA MET A 1 -8.03 -8.21 -12.84
C MET A 1 -8.00 -7.94 -11.34
N LYS A 2 -8.12 -8.96 -10.47
CA LYS A 2 -8.14 -8.78 -9.00
C LYS A 2 -6.82 -9.22 -8.40
N ILE A 3 -6.18 -8.35 -7.63
CA ILE A 3 -4.84 -8.57 -7.07
C ILE A 3 -4.88 -8.27 -5.57
N LEU A 4 -4.30 -9.18 -4.77
CA LEU A 4 -4.02 -8.97 -3.36
C LEU A 4 -2.51 -8.81 -3.18
N LEU A 5 -2.11 -7.68 -2.62
CA LEU A 5 -0.73 -7.42 -2.21
C LEU A 5 -0.62 -7.71 -0.72
N LEU A 6 0.33 -8.58 -0.36
CA LEU A 6 0.64 -8.93 1.02
C LEU A 6 1.97 -8.30 1.39
N THR A 7 1.98 -7.39 2.37
CA THR A 7 3.22 -6.72 2.79
C THR A 7 3.48 -6.89 4.29
N PRO A 8 4.75 -7.05 4.70
CA PRO A 8 5.09 -7.24 6.11
C PRO A 8 4.87 -5.98 6.97
N ARG A 9 4.65 -4.83 6.32
CA ARG A 9 4.29 -3.54 6.91
C ARG A 9 3.61 -2.69 5.86
N ILE A 10 2.90 -1.65 6.28
CA ILE A 10 2.34 -0.67 5.36
C ILE A 10 3.50 -0.04 4.55
N PRO A 11 3.46 0.00 3.20
CA PRO A 11 4.54 0.52 2.36
C PRO A 11 4.61 2.07 2.37
N TYR A 12 4.57 2.65 3.56
CA TYR A 12 4.63 4.07 3.83
C TYR A 12 5.26 4.30 5.22
N PRO A 13 5.98 5.41 5.49
CA PRO A 13 6.41 6.45 4.55
C PRO A 13 7.50 5.97 3.59
N LEU A 14 7.68 6.70 2.48
CA LEU A 14 8.63 6.37 1.41
C LEU A 14 10.09 6.70 1.76
N ARG A 15 10.60 6.09 2.85
CA ARG A 15 11.95 6.35 3.38
C ARG A 15 12.98 5.30 2.98
N ASP A 16 12.55 4.17 2.43
CA ASP A 16 13.41 3.09 1.99
C ASP A 16 12.96 2.51 0.65
N GLY A 17 13.89 1.82 -0.01
CA GLY A 17 13.65 1.26 -1.34
C GLY A 17 12.51 0.25 -1.38
N GLY A 18 12.27 -0.48 -0.29
CA GLY A 18 11.17 -1.44 -0.22
C GLY A 18 9.80 -0.74 -0.20
N ALA A 19 9.64 0.28 0.64
CA ALA A 19 8.43 1.09 0.67
C ALA A 19 8.17 1.80 -0.67
N ILE A 20 9.22 2.38 -1.28
CA ILE A 20 9.14 3.06 -2.58
C ILE A 20 8.70 2.08 -3.68
N ALA A 21 9.34 0.93 -3.79
CA ALA A 21 9.02 -0.05 -4.82
C ALA A 21 7.59 -0.58 -4.69
N MET A 22 7.14 -0.89 -3.47
CA MET A 22 5.79 -1.38 -3.23
C MET A 22 4.74 -0.31 -3.50
N ASN A 23 4.98 0.95 -3.10
CA ASN A 23 4.06 2.05 -3.38
C ASN A 23 3.91 2.29 -4.89
N GLN A 24 5.03 2.32 -5.63
CA GLN A 24 5.01 2.46 -7.09
C GLN A 24 4.32 1.27 -7.78
N THR A 25 4.46 0.06 -7.22
CA THR A 25 3.75 -1.12 -7.73
C THR A 25 2.24 -0.98 -7.53
N ILE A 26 1.79 -0.48 -6.38
CA ILE A 26 0.37 -0.21 -6.12
C ILE A 26 -0.17 0.79 -7.13
N GLU A 27 0.51 1.93 -7.30
CA GLU A 27 0.14 2.98 -8.26
C GLU A 27 0.02 2.43 -9.68
N GLY A 28 1.07 1.77 -10.20
CA GLY A 28 1.06 1.24 -11.56
C GLY A 28 0.00 0.16 -11.79
N LEU A 29 -0.32 -0.67 -10.79
CA LEU A 29 -1.39 -1.67 -10.92
C LEU A 29 -2.77 -1.02 -10.98
N ILE A 30 -3.01 0.02 -10.18
CA ILE A 30 -4.27 0.78 -10.20
C ILE A 30 -4.41 1.50 -11.55
N GLU A 31 -3.36 2.16 -12.03
CA GLU A 31 -3.34 2.84 -13.32
C GLU A 31 -3.58 1.89 -14.51
N ALA A 32 -3.10 0.64 -14.40
CA ALA A 32 -3.38 -0.42 -15.37
C ALA A 32 -4.83 -0.96 -15.31
N GLY A 33 -5.69 -0.43 -14.44
CA GLY A 33 -7.08 -0.85 -14.29
C GLY A 33 -7.28 -2.12 -13.46
N CYS A 34 -6.31 -2.49 -12.61
CA CYS A 34 -6.47 -3.61 -11.70
C CYS A 34 -7.25 -3.21 -10.43
N GLU A 35 -8.02 -4.15 -9.89
CA GLU A 35 -8.62 -4.05 -8.56
C GLU A 35 -7.59 -4.53 -7.54
N VAL A 36 -6.94 -3.60 -6.86
CA VAL A 36 -5.87 -3.88 -5.89
C VAL A 36 -6.43 -3.84 -4.47
N HIS A 37 -6.14 -4.90 -3.72
CA HIS A 37 -6.31 -4.97 -2.27
C HIS A 37 -4.94 -5.04 -1.61
N LEU A 38 -4.77 -4.43 -0.45
CA LEU A 38 -3.54 -4.47 0.33
C LEU A 38 -3.85 -5.02 1.73
N LEU A 39 -3.17 -6.08 2.12
CA LEU A 39 -3.14 -6.55 3.51
C LEU A 39 -1.74 -6.32 4.06
N ALA A 40 -1.66 -5.54 5.14
CA ALA A 40 -0.40 -5.08 5.69
C ALA A 40 -0.42 -4.99 7.22
N MET A 41 0.63 -5.46 7.88
CA MET A 41 0.70 -5.36 9.34
C MET A 41 1.07 -3.93 9.81
N ASN A 42 0.15 -3.24 10.47
CA ASN A 42 0.43 -1.95 11.13
C ASN A 42 1.04 -2.14 12.53
N THR A 43 2.27 -2.66 12.58
CA THR A 43 2.95 -2.98 13.85
C THR A 43 3.39 -1.74 14.62
N ALA A 44 3.48 -1.80 15.96
CA ALA A 44 3.95 -0.68 16.78
C ALA A 44 5.36 -0.16 16.39
N ARG A 45 6.25 -1.03 15.88
CA ARG A 45 7.60 -0.65 15.42
C ARG A 45 7.58 0.18 14.14
N HIS A 46 6.63 -0.09 13.26
CA HIS A 46 6.49 0.56 11.95
C HIS A 46 5.08 1.15 11.82
N TRP A 47 4.63 1.82 12.88
CA TRP A 47 3.28 2.33 12.95
C TRP A 47 3.09 3.44 11.92
N VAL A 48 2.01 3.33 11.15
CA VAL A 48 1.55 4.36 10.22
C VAL A 48 0.17 4.80 10.67
N ASP A 49 0.00 6.12 10.81
CA ASP A 49 -1.32 6.71 11.00
C ASP A 49 -2.11 6.59 9.69
N PRO A 50 -3.26 5.91 9.64
CA PRO A 50 -4.07 5.81 8.43
C PRO A 50 -4.44 7.18 7.84
N GLN A 51 -4.59 8.22 8.67
CA GLN A 51 -4.90 9.58 8.20
C GLN A 51 -3.72 10.26 7.51
N SER A 52 -2.51 9.73 7.68
CA SER A 52 -1.28 10.23 7.03
C SER A 52 -1.01 9.58 5.67
N LEU A 53 -1.82 8.59 5.28
CA LEU A 53 -1.63 7.88 4.02
C LEU A 53 -1.93 8.78 2.82
N PRO A 54 -1.15 8.67 1.73
CA PRO A 54 -1.40 9.44 0.53
C PRO A 54 -2.66 8.97 -0.20
N PRO A 55 -3.27 9.80 -1.06
CA PRO A 55 -4.54 9.51 -1.73
C PRO A 55 -4.59 8.22 -2.56
N VAL A 56 -3.44 7.68 -3.00
CA VAL A 56 -3.40 6.39 -3.70
C VAL A 56 -4.00 5.26 -2.85
N TYR A 57 -3.82 5.28 -1.53
CA TYR A 57 -4.34 4.22 -0.65
C TYR A 57 -5.88 4.26 -0.54
N GLU A 58 -6.51 5.41 -0.83
CA GLU A 58 -7.97 5.53 -0.88
C GLU A 58 -8.57 4.84 -2.11
N GLN A 59 -7.77 4.62 -3.16
CA GLN A 59 -8.20 3.97 -4.39
C GLN A 59 -8.18 2.43 -4.29
N LEU A 60 -7.56 1.90 -3.22
CA LEU A 60 -7.57 0.47 -2.91
C LEU A 60 -9.00 -0.02 -2.70
N LYS A 61 -9.28 -1.24 -3.16
CA LYS A 61 -10.59 -1.89 -2.92
C LYS A 61 -10.71 -2.44 -1.50
N GLY A 62 -9.58 -2.59 -0.81
CA GLY A 62 -9.50 -2.88 0.61
C GLY A 62 -8.08 -2.61 1.13
N LEU A 63 -8.01 -2.06 2.35
CA LEU A 63 -6.80 -1.93 3.15
C LEU A 63 -7.08 -2.58 4.50
N GLU A 64 -6.45 -3.72 4.77
CA GLU A 64 -6.61 -4.53 5.98
C GLU A 64 -5.30 -4.67 6.76
#